data_AF-A0A4R1S4M6-F1
#
_entry.id   AF-A0A4R1S4M6-F1
#
_cell.length_a   1.000
_cell.length_b   1.000
_cell.length_c   1.000
_cell.angle_alpha   90.00
_cell.angle_beta   90.00
_cell.angle_gamma   90.00
#
_symmetry.space_group_name_H-M   'P 1'
#
loop_
_entity.id
_entity.type
_entity.pdbx_description
1 polymer ?
#
loop_
_entity_poly.entity_id
_entity_poly.type
_entity_poly.pdbx_seq_one_letter_code
_entity_poly.pdbx_strand_id
1 'polypeptide(L)'
;MFDDRRSKKLLLVAHCILNQNAKLDACAHYPGAIREAAAALLDAGVGIVQLPCPELLCLGLDREAAPGSRPTVAKEDTRIAARMAEEAPTGACRALAAEILRQLLEYRKHGFAVLGLLGINGSPTCGVETTWADGAEREGPGVFIRQLAAALDREGLAVEMAGIKAREAEAAVAAVHRLLRKERD
;
A
#
# COMPACT_ATOMS: atom_id res chain seq x y z
N MET A 1 27.52 -1.94 14.35
CA MET A 1 27.31 -2.43 12.96
C MET A 1 26.24 -1.54 12.35
N PHE A 2 26.49 -1.04 11.14
CA PHE A 2 25.74 0.04 10.48
C PHE A 2 25.91 1.41 11.16
N ASP A 3 27.15 1.87 11.22
CA ASP A 3 27.54 3.16 11.83
C ASP A 3 27.84 4.22 10.76
N ASP A 4 27.26 4.05 9.55
CA ASP A 4 27.32 4.99 8.44
C ASP A 4 26.10 5.94 8.42
N ARG A 5 25.88 6.64 7.30
CA ARG A 5 24.89 7.73 7.19
C ARG A 5 23.42 7.27 7.14
N ARG A 6 23.13 5.97 7.21
CA ARG A 6 21.74 5.45 7.17
C ARG A 6 20.93 5.92 8.37
N SER A 7 19.71 6.40 8.13
CA SER A 7 18.78 6.83 9.19
C SER A 7 18.24 5.68 10.03
N LYS A 8 18.34 4.43 9.55
CA LYS A 8 17.75 3.21 10.13
C LYS A 8 16.23 3.29 10.31
N LYS A 9 15.57 4.19 9.59
CA LYS A 9 14.11 4.40 9.63
C LYS A 9 13.52 3.97 8.30
N LEU A 10 12.41 3.26 8.35
CA LEU A 10 11.75 2.68 7.18
C LEU A 10 10.27 2.98 7.18
N LEU A 11 9.70 3.19 6.00
CA LEU A 11 8.27 3.33 5.79
C LEU A 11 7.83 2.42 4.63
N LEU A 12 6.77 1.65 4.86
CA LEU A 12 6.16 0.78 3.85
C LEU A 12 5.22 1.61 2.98
N VAL A 13 5.32 1.51 1.66
CA VAL A 13 4.56 2.38 0.75
C VAL A 13 3.86 1.54 -0.31
N ALA A 14 2.54 1.68 -0.42
CA ALA A 14 1.76 1.02 -1.47
C ALA A 14 2.32 1.37 -2.86
N HIS A 15 2.42 0.35 -3.72
CA HIS A 15 3.13 0.43 -5.00
C HIS A 15 2.79 1.67 -5.83
N CYS A 16 1.49 1.97 -5.98
CA CYS A 16 1.04 3.03 -6.85
C CYS A 16 1.28 4.44 -6.30
N ILE A 17 1.67 4.60 -5.04
CA ILE A 17 2.14 5.90 -4.52
C ILE A 17 3.43 6.30 -5.23
N LEU A 18 4.30 5.35 -5.56
CA LEU A 18 5.56 5.61 -6.27
C LEU A 18 5.48 5.31 -7.77
N ASN A 19 4.43 4.61 -8.22
CA ASN A 19 4.25 4.25 -9.63
C ASN A 19 2.76 4.19 -10.03
N GLN A 20 2.19 5.34 -10.41
CA GLN A 20 0.80 5.44 -10.90
C GLN A 20 0.57 4.66 -12.20
N ASN A 21 1.61 4.30 -12.96
CA ASN A 21 1.47 3.44 -14.14
C ASN A 21 0.92 2.05 -13.80
N ALA A 22 0.91 1.65 -12.53
CA ALA A 22 0.33 0.38 -12.09
C ALA A 22 -1.16 0.46 -11.71
N LYS A 23 -1.77 1.65 -11.70
CA LYS A 23 -3.19 1.81 -11.32
C LYS A 23 -4.11 1.30 -12.43
N LEU A 24 -5.32 0.94 -12.00
CA LEU A 24 -6.47 0.77 -12.88
C LEU A 24 -6.59 1.98 -13.83
N ASP A 25 -7.05 1.72 -15.05
CA ASP A 25 -7.34 2.76 -16.03
C ASP A 25 -8.27 3.85 -15.46
N ALA A 26 -8.10 5.09 -15.90
CA ALA A 26 -8.79 6.28 -15.39
C ALA A 26 -8.58 6.62 -13.89
N CYS A 27 -7.73 5.89 -13.14
CA CYS A 27 -7.47 6.16 -11.72
C CYS A 27 -6.12 6.82 -11.41
N ALA A 28 -5.25 6.98 -12.41
CA ALA A 28 -3.96 7.67 -12.27
C ALA A 28 -4.15 9.20 -12.22
N HIS A 29 -3.55 9.84 -11.21
CA HIS A 29 -3.60 11.31 -11.05
C HIS A 29 -2.25 11.98 -11.32
N TYR A 30 -1.19 11.18 -11.47
CA TYR A 30 0.16 11.65 -11.78
C TYR A 30 0.75 10.75 -12.87
N PRO A 31 1.73 11.24 -13.66
CA PRO A 31 2.43 10.43 -14.66
C PRO A 31 3.35 9.35 -14.05
N GLY A 32 3.77 9.54 -12.79
CA GLY A 32 4.72 8.66 -12.10
C GLY A 32 4.31 8.47 -10.64
N ALA A 33 5.11 8.96 -9.70
CA ALA A 33 4.74 8.96 -8.28
C ALA A 33 3.71 10.05 -7.96
N ILE A 34 2.97 9.87 -6.86
CA ILE A 34 2.26 10.97 -6.17
C ILE A 34 3.34 11.90 -5.64
N ARG A 35 3.59 13.00 -6.36
CA ARG A 35 4.80 13.81 -6.21
C ARG A 35 5.00 14.31 -4.80
N GLU A 36 3.94 14.80 -4.18
CA GLU A 36 3.93 15.46 -2.88
C GLU A 36 4.21 14.44 -1.76
N ALA A 37 3.58 13.27 -1.82
CA ALA A 37 3.86 12.18 -0.87
C ALA A 37 5.28 11.64 -1.04
N ALA A 38 5.75 11.45 -2.28
CA ALA A 38 7.10 10.98 -2.56
C ALA A 38 8.16 12.01 -2.09
N ALA A 39 7.95 13.30 -2.34
CA ALA A 39 8.82 14.36 -1.86
C ALA A 39 8.88 14.38 -0.33
N ALA A 40 7.73 14.33 0.36
CA ALA A 40 7.69 14.30 1.82
C ALA A 40 8.45 13.10 2.43
N LEU A 41 8.39 11.94 1.79
CA LEU A 41 9.17 10.76 2.21
C LEU A 41 10.67 10.95 2.00
N LEU A 42 11.08 11.53 0.86
CA LEU A 42 12.48 11.80 0.54
C LEU A 42 13.07 12.87 1.48
N ASP A 43 12.34 13.97 1.70
CA ASP A 43 12.76 15.06 2.58
C ASP A 43 12.91 14.61 4.04
N ALA A 44 12.12 13.60 4.45
CA ALA A 44 12.24 12.98 5.77
C ALA A 44 13.46 12.06 5.94
N GLY A 45 14.15 11.69 4.85
CA GLY A 45 15.33 10.83 4.89
C GLY A 45 15.05 9.40 5.39
N VAL A 46 13.80 8.93 5.25
CA VAL A 46 13.43 7.54 5.56
C VAL A 46 13.75 6.62 4.39
N GLY A 47 14.14 5.38 4.68
CA GLY A 47 14.17 4.34 3.66
C GLY A 47 12.74 3.95 3.28
N ILE A 48 12.51 3.71 1.99
CA ILE A 48 11.19 3.37 1.46
C ILE A 48 11.19 1.89 1.09
N VAL A 49 10.31 1.11 1.72
CA VAL A 49 10.03 -0.27 1.32
C VAL A 49 8.76 -0.26 0.48
N GLN A 50 8.91 -0.30 -0.84
CA GLN A 50 7.77 -0.34 -1.74
C GLN A 50 7.08 -1.71 -1.63
N LEU A 51 5.80 -1.69 -1.30
CA LEU A 51 4.97 -2.89 -1.29
C LEU A 51 4.66 -3.32 -2.73
N PRO A 52 4.56 -4.64 -3.00
CA PRO A 52 4.07 -5.14 -4.28
C PRO A 52 2.62 -4.69 -4.51
N CYS A 53 2.17 -4.68 -5.77
CA CYS A 53 0.77 -4.46 -6.14
C CYS A 53 0.10 -5.81 -6.47
N PRO A 54 -0.71 -6.40 -5.57
CA PRO A 54 -1.29 -7.71 -5.82
C PRO A 54 -2.28 -7.70 -6.99
N GLU A 55 -3.02 -6.60 -7.21
CA GLU A 55 -3.89 -6.48 -8.38
C GLU A 55 -3.12 -6.55 -9.70
N LEU A 56 -1.95 -5.89 -9.78
CA LEU A 56 -1.08 -5.98 -10.95
C LEU A 56 -0.51 -7.38 -11.13
N LEU A 57 -0.11 -8.03 -10.05
CA LEU A 57 0.51 -9.35 -10.09
C LEU A 57 -0.50 -10.48 -10.36
N CYS A 58 -1.74 -10.34 -9.91
CA CYS A 58 -2.77 -11.37 -10.05
C CYS A 58 -3.65 -11.16 -11.29
N LEU A 59 -3.94 -9.90 -11.65
CA LEU A 59 -4.89 -9.55 -12.70
C LEU A 59 -4.23 -8.79 -13.87
N GLY A 60 -2.91 -8.59 -13.85
CA GLY A 60 -2.23 -7.83 -14.89
C GLY A 60 -2.53 -6.33 -14.87
N LEU A 61 -1.94 -5.61 -15.82
CA LEU A 61 -2.03 -4.15 -15.88
C LEU A 61 -3.44 -3.67 -16.25
N ASP A 62 -4.07 -4.36 -17.20
CA ASP A 62 -5.44 -4.13 -17.67
C ASP A 62 -6.51 -4.73 -16.73
N ARG A 63 -6.09 -5.35 -15.63
CA ARG A 63 -6.95 -6.04 -14.66
C ARG A 63 -7.78 -7.16 -15.27
N GLU A 64 -7.41 -7.68 -16.45
CA GLU A 64 -8.21 -8.60 -17.25
C GLU A 64 -9.57 -7.99 -17.67
N ALA A 65 -9.62 -6.67 -17.88
CA ALA A 65 -10.80 -6.03 -18.47
C ALA A 65 -11.05 -6.57 -19.88
N ALA A 66 -12.32 -6.65 -20.30
CA ALA A 66 -12.66 -7.17 -21.63
C ALA A 66 -12.02 -6.29 -22.73
N PRO A 67 -11.37 -6.88 -23.75
CA PRO A 67 -10.73 -6.12 -24.82
C PRO A 67 -11.69 -5.13 -25.48
N GLY A 68 -11.25 -3.87 -25.61
CA GLY A 68 -12.06 -2.79 -26.20
C GLY A 68 -13.19 -2.25 -25.32
N SER A 69 -13.40 -2.80 -24.12
CA SER A 69 -14.33 -2.25 -23.15
C SER A 69 -13.74 -1.03 -22.44
N ARG A 70 -14.61 -0.12 -22.01
CA ARG A 70 -14.28 1.04 -21.15
C ARG A 70 -15.27 1.09 -19.99
N PRO A 71 -15.17 0.14 -19.04
CA PRO A 71 -16.05 0.13 -17.89
C PRO A 71 -15.85 1.39 -17.04
N THR A 72 -16.87 1.77 -16.29
CA THR A 72 -16.69 2.82 -15.28
C THR A 72 -15.77 2.29 -14.18
N VAL A 73 -15.01 3.18 -13.54
CA VAL A 73 -14.14 2.84 -12.40
C VAL A 73 -14.90 2.03 -11.35
N ALA A 74 -16.11 2.46 -10.97
CA ALA A 74 -16.94 1.76 -9.98
C ALA A 74 -17.31 0.32 -10.39
N LYS A 75 -17.64 0.09 -11.67
CA LYS A 75 -17.93 -1.27 -12.15
C LYS A 75 -16.68 -2.13 -12.09
N GLU A 76 -15.55 -1.54 -12.46
CA GLU A 76 -14.30 -2.28 -12.56
C GLU A 76 -13.68 -2.59 -11.20
N ASP A 77 -13.71 -1.62 -10.27
CA ASP A 77 -13.37 -1.85 -8.86
C ASP A 77 -14.27 -2.91 -8.21
N THR A 78 -15.55 -3.00 -8.59
CA THR A 78 -16.45 -4.05 -8.10
C THR A 78 -16.03 -5.44 -8.59
N ARG A 79 -15.68 -5.57 -9.88
CA ARG A 79 -15.20 -6.84 -10.43
C ARG A 79 -13.84 -7.21 -9.83
N ILE A 80 -12.93 -6.24 -9.71
CA ILE A 80 -11.60 -6.45 -9.10
C ILE A 80 -11.75 -6.87 -7.65
N ALA A 81 -12.64 -6.24 -6.87
CA ALA A 81 -12.90 -6.63 -5.48
C ALA A 81 -13.35 -8.10 -5.39
N ALA A 82 -14.27 -8.53 -6.27
CA ALA A 82 -14.71 -9.92 -6.33
C ALA A 82 -13.57 -10.87 -6.71
N ARG A 83 -12.79 -10.55 -7.76
CA ARG A 83 -11.62 -11.33 -8.19
C ARG A 83 -10.58 -11.46 -7.09
N MET A 84 -10.24 -10.36 -6.43
CA MET A 84 -9.23 -10.33 -5.38
C MET A 84 -9.65 -11.07 -4.11
N ALA A 85 -10.95 -11.32 -3.92
CA ALA A 85 -11.50 -12.13 -2.83
C ALA A 85 -11.48 -13.64 -3.13
N GLU A 86 -11.15 -14.05 -4.35
CA GLU A 86 -10.99 -15.48 -4.70
C GLU A 86 -9.77 -16.08 -3.98
N GLU A 87 -9.75 -17.41 -3.86
CA GLU A 87 -8.72 -18.13 -3.09
C GLU A 87 -7.31 -17.91 -3.66
N ALA A 88 -7.14 -17.93 -4.99
CA ALA A 88 -5.83 -17.78 -5.59
C ALA A 88 -5.23 -16.36 -5.37
N PRO A 89 -5.91 -15.25 -5.67
CA PRO A 89 -5.41 -13.91 -5.35
C PRO A 89 -5.26 -13.64 -3.85
N THR A 90 -6.17 -14.16 -3.02
CA THR A 90 -6.02 -14.07 -1.55
C THR A 90 -4.77 -14.83 -1.07
N GLY A 91 -4.52 -16.02 -1.63
CA GLY A 91 -3.31 -16.80 -1.40
C GLY A 91 -2.04 -16.07 -1.82
N ALA A 92 -2.06 -15.41 -2.98
CA ALA A 92 -0.96 -14.55 -3.42
C ALA A 92 -0.73 -13.38 -2.45
N CYS A 93 -1.80 -12.73 -1.98
CA CYS A 93 -1.70 -11.68 -0.95
C CYS A 93 -1.05 -12.19 0.34
N ARG A 94 -1.40 -13.40 0.80
CA ARG A 94 -0.77 -14.03 1.97
C ARG A 94 0.72 -14.28 1.76
N ALA A 95 1.10 -14.78 0.58
CA ALA A 95 2.49 -15.03 0.24
C ALA A 95 3.30 -13.72 0.23
N LEU A 96 2.81 -12.69 -0.47
CA LEU A 96 3.43 -11.36 -0.53
C LEU A 96 3.57 -10.73 0.88
N ALA A 97 2.54 -10.86 1.72
CA ALA A 97 2.58 -10.36 3.09
C ALA A 97 3.67 -11.04 3.91
N ALA A 98 3.86 -12.35 3.74
CA ALA A 98 4.94 -13.08 4.38
C ALA A 98 6.32 -12.63 3.90
N GLU A 99 6.49 -12.22 2.63
CA GLU A 99 7.77 -11.69 2.13
C GLU A 99 8.10 -10.34 2.75
N ILE A 100 7.12 -9.45 2.85
CA ILE A 100 7.28 -8.16 3.53
C ILE A 100 7.62 -8.40 5.00
N LEU A 101 6.89 -9.28 5.68
CA LEU A 101 7.17 -9.61 7.08
C LEU A 101 8.61 -10.07 7.30
N ARG A 102 9.14 -10.96 6.44
CA ARG A 102 10.54 -11.41 6.52
C ARG A 102 11.53 -10.25 6.43
N GLN A 103 11.29 -9.28 5.54
CA GLN A 103 12.14 -8.10 5.45
C GLN A 103 12.07 -7.26 6.72
N LEU A 104 10.87 -7.02 7.27
CA LEU A 104 10.69 -6.21 8.48
C LEU A 104 11.34 -6.84 9.71
N LEU A 105 11.24 -8.17 9.85
CA LEU A 105 11.89 -8.91 10.93
C LEU A 105 13.42 -8.77 10.86
N GLU A 106 14.01 -8.87 9.67
CA GLU A 106 15.46 -8.69 9.51
C GLU A 106 15.89 -7.26 9.83
N TYR A 107 15.13 -6.26 9.38
CA TYR A 107 15.38 -4.86 9.74
C TYR A 107 15.33 -4.64 11.27
N ARG A 108 14.29 -5.14 11.94
CA ARG A 108 14.16 -5.01 13.40
C ARG A 108 15.26 -5.72 14.17
N LYS A 109 15.64 -6.93 13.75
CA LYS A 109 16.78 -7.68 14.31
C LYS A 109 18.07 -6.87 14.30
N HIS A 110 18.20 -5.95 13.33
CA HIS A 110 19.34 -5.06 13.19
C HIS A 110 19.12 -3.63 13.69
N GLY A 111 18.07 -3.41 14.48
CA GLY A 111 17.80 -2.12 15.15
C GLY A 111 17.24 -1.03 14.22
N PHE A 112 16.65 -1.41 13.09
CA PHE A 112 15.92 -0.47 12.22
C PHE A 112 14.49 -0.29 12.74
N ALA A 113 14.00 0.94 12.67
CA ALA A 113 12.64 1.32 13.02
C ALA A 113 11.74 1.28 11.79
N VAL A 114 10.64 0.53 11.87
CA VAL A 114 9.56 0.54 10.87
C VAL A 114 8.50 1.52 11.37
N LEU A 115 8.47 2.72 10.79
CA LEU A 115 7.66 3.83 11.27
C LEU A 115 6.17 3.63 10.97
N GLY A 116 5.85 3.04 9.81
CA GLY A 116 4.47 2.80 9.43
C GLY A 116 4.31 2.29 8.01
N LEU A 117 3.05 2.28 7.58
CA LEU A 117 2.61 1.91 6.23
C LEU A 117 1.69 2.98 5.65
N LEU A 118 1.98 3.42 4.43
CA LEU A 118 1.12 4.30 3.65
C LEU A 118 0.41 3.50 2.54
N GLY A 119 -0.91 3.38 2.64
CA GLY A 119 -1.78 2.65 1.72
C GLY A 119 -2.65 3.57 0.85
N ILE A 120 -3.53 2.98 0.03
CA ILE A 120 -4.42 3.71 -0.88
C ILE A 120 -5.88 3.41 -0.56
N ASN A 121 -6.56 4.36 0.08
CA ASN A 121 -7.96 4.24 0.45
C ASN A 121 -8.87 4.14 -0.76
N GLY A 122 -9.90 3.31 -0.62
CA GLY A 122 -10.81 2.93 -1.70
C GLY A 122 -10.28 1.82 -2.61
N SER A 123 -9.00 1.40 -2.50
CA SER A 123 -8.54 0.21 -3.22
C SER A 123 -9.12 -1.05 -2.57
N PRO A 124 -9.63 -2.03 -3.36
CA PRO A 124 -10.06 -3.32 -2.82
C PRO A 124 -8.93 -4.14 -2.18
N THR A 125 -7.68 -3.77 -2.48
CA THR A 125 -6.48 -4.54 -2.10
C THR A 125 -5.61 -3.79 -1.10
N CYS A 126 -5.27 -2.53 -1.39
CA CYS A 126 -4.32 -1.73 -0.63
C CYS A 126 -4.99 -0.65 0.25
N GLY A 127 -6.32 -0.68 0.39
CA GLY A 127 -7.10 0.17 1.30
C GLY A 127 -6.75 -0.07 2.76
N VAL A 128 -6.60 1.00 3.54
CA VAL A 128 -6.25 0.93 4.97
C VAL A 128 -7.49 1.19 5.82
N GLU A 129 -8.00 2.43 5.80
CA GLU A 129 -9.22 2.79 6.50
C GLU A 129 -10.47 2.47 5.67
N THR A 130 -10.36 2.52 4.34
CA THR A 130 -11.47 2.19 3.43
C THR A 130 -11.05 1.31 2.27
N THR A 131 -11.96 0.46 1.82
CA THR A 131 -11.82 -0.50 0.72
C THR A 131 -13.02 -0.42 -0.23
N TRP A 132 -12.87 -0.84 -1.48
CA TRP A 132 -14.02 -1.05 -2.36
C TRP A 132 -14.64 -2.42 -2.12
N ALA A 133 -15.94 -2.48 -1.82
CA ALA A 133 -16.71 -3.71 -1.63
C ALA A 133 -18.20 -3.45 -1.87
N ASP A 134 -18.93 -4.46 -2.34
CA ASP A 134 -20.39 -4.38 -2.55
C ASP A 134 -20.83 -3.16 -3.37
N GLY A 135 -20.07 -2.85 -4.43
CA GLY A 135 -20.38 -1.76 -5.36
C GLY A 135 -20.10 -0.35 -4.85
N ALA A 136 -19.44 -0.19 -3.71
CA ALA A 136 -19.11 1.12 -3.15
C ALA A 136 -17.84 1.11 -2.28
N GLU A 137 -17.37 2.29 -1.90
CA GLU A 137 -16.35 2.44 -0.86
C GLU A 137 -16.97 2.14 0.53
N ARG A 138 -16.30 1.29 1.31
CA ARG A 138 -16.70 0.81 2.64
C ARG A 138 -15.56 0.99 3.62
N GLU A 139 -15.91 1.09 4.91
CA GLU A 139 -14.92 1.06 5.98
C GLU A 139 -14.26 -0.32 6.07
N GLY A 140 -12.95 -0.31 6.36
CA GLY A 140 -12.14 -1.50 6.56
C GLY A 140 -11.02 -1.67 5.53
N PRO A 141 -10.10 -2.60 5.80
CA PRO A 141 -8.91 -2.79 4.98
C PRO A 141 -9.21 -3.65 3.75
N GLY A 142 -8.48 -3.35 2.68
CA GLY A 142 -8.40 -4.19 1.49
C GLY A 142 -7.75 -5.55 1.79
N VAL A 143 -7.89 -6.50 0.86
CA VAL A 143 -7.49 -7.90 1.10
C VAL A 143 -6.02 -8.03 1.49
N PHE A 144 -5.11 -7.28 0.85
CA PHE A 144 -3.69 -7.38 1.12
C PHE A 144 -3.29 -6.75 2.45
N ILE A 145 -3.85 -5.59 2.77
CA ILE A 145 -3.62 -4.93 4.07
C ILE A 145 -4.12 -5.83 5.21
N ARG A 146 -5.25 -6.52 5.02
CA ARG A 146 -5.75 -7.50 6.00
C ARG A 146 -4.77 -8.66 6.22
N GLN A 147 -4.24 -9.24 5.14
CA GLN A 147 -3.25 -10.33 5.26
C GLN A 147 -1.94 -9.85 5.91
N LEU A 148 -1.49 -8.65 5.56
CA LEU A 148 -0.28 -8.07 6.14
C LEU A 148 -0.46 -7.74 7.62
N ALA A 149 -1.57 -7.10 8.02
CA ALA A 149 -1.90 -6.85 9.42
C ALA A 149 -1.93 -8.15 10.23
N ALA A 150 -2.64 -9.18 9.75
CA ALA A 150 -2.68 -10.48 10.41
C ALA A 150 -1.30 -11.16 10.50
N ALA A 151 -0.41 -10.94 9.53
CA ALA A 151 0.96 -11.44 9.58
C ALA A 151 1.82 -10.69 10.60
N LEU A 152 1.67 -9.37 10.69
CA LEU A 152 2.34 -8.53 11.68
C LEU A 152 1.89 -8.85 13.11
N ASP A 153 0.57 -9.02 13.32
CA ASP A 153 -0.01 -9.32 14.63
C ASP A 153 0.50 -10.65 15.19
N ARG A 154 0.65 -11.67 14.34
CA ARG A 154 1.22 -12.98 14.74
C ARG A 154 2.65 -12.90 15.28
N GLU A 155 3.41 -11.89 14.86
CA GLU A 155 4.79 -11.63 15.30
C GLU A 155 4.88 -10.50 16.34
N GLY A 156 3.75 -9.98 16.82
CA GLY A 156 3.72 -8.87 17.77
C GLY A 156 4.31 -7.57 17.22
N LEU A 157 4.18 -7.33 15.92
CA LEU A 157 4.68 -6.13 15.22
C LEU A 157 3.60 -5.06 15.11
N ALA A 158 3.64 -4.04 15.97
CA ALA A 158 2.75 -2.90 15.85
C ALA A 158 3.24 -1.89 14.79
N VAL A 159 2.65 -1.93 13.59
CA VAL A 159 2.90 -0.98 12.50
C VAL A 159 1.70 -0.06 12.35
N GLU A 160 1.90 1.25 12.49
CA GLU A 160 0.84 2.23 12.23
C GLU A 160 0.57 2.28 10.72
N MET A 161 -0.69 2.31 10.33
CA MET A 161 -1.10 2.37 8.93
C MET A 161 -1.91 3.63 8.67
N ALA A 162 -1.70 4.24 7.51
CA ALA A 162 -2.46 5.39 7.04
C ALA A 162 -2.80 5.22 5.56
N GLY A 163 -4.07 5.39 5.20
CA GLY A 163 -4.50 5.40 3.82
C GLY A 163 -4.62 6.81 3.26
N ILE A 164 -4.25 6.97 1.98
CA ILE A 164 -4.38 8.24 1.26
C ILE A 164 -5.20 8.04 -0.01
N LYS A 165 -5.69 9.15 -0.58
CA LYS A 165 -6.25 9.16 -1.93
C LYS A 165 -5.33 9.99 -2.84
N ALA A 166 -5.04 9.47 -4.03
CA ALA A 166 -4.07 10.09 -4.93
C ALA A 166 -4.44 11.54 -5.30
N ARG A 167 -5.73 11.86 -5.38
CA ARG A 167 -6.23 13.21 -5.70
C ARG A 167 -6.14 14.21 -4.54
N GLU A 168 -5.82 13.77 -3.33
CA GLU A 168 -5.86 14.57 -2.10
C GLU A 168 -4.43 14.80 -1.59
N ALA A 169 -3.66 15.62 -2.30
CA ALA A 169 -2.23 15.80 -2.07
C ALA A 169 -1.88 16.29 -0.66
N GLU A 170 -2.60 17.28 -0.14
CA GLU A 170 -2.38 17.82 1.22
C GLU A 170 -2.64 16.75 2.30
N ALA A 171 -3.72 15.98 2.16
CA ALA A 171 -4.03 14.88 3.06
C ALA A 171 -2.96 13.78 2.97
N ALA A 172 -2.43 13.52 1.78
CA ALA A 172 -1.36 12.55 1.59
C ALA A 172 -0.07 12.96 2.32
N VAL A 173 0.32 14.23 2.23
CA VAL A 173 1.47 14.79 2.97
C VAL A 173 1.22 14.75 4.48
N ALA A 174 0.01 15.11 4.94
CA ALA A 174 -0.35 15.05 6.34
C ALA A 174 -0.27 13.62 6.91
N ALA A 175 -0.71 12.63 6.14
CA ALA A 175 -0.59 11.21 6.50
C ALA A 175 0.88 10.76 6.62
N VAL A 176 1.74 11.17 5.68
CA VAL A 176 3.20 10.93 5.80
C VAL A 176 3.75 11.53 7.09
N HIS A 177 3.48 12.81 7.37
CA HIS A 177 3.94 13.46 8.59
C HIS A 177 3.35 12.86 9.87
N ARG A 178 2.15 12.27 9.82
CA ARG A 178 1.59 11.51 10.95
C ARG A 178 2.44 10.28 11.24
N LEU A 179 2.72 9.45 10.23
CA LEU A 179 3.54 8.23 10.40
C LEU A 179 4.98 8.54 10.83
N LEU A 180 5.54 9.68 10.40
CA LEU A 180 6.88 10.11 10.80
C LEU A 180 6.97 10.58 12.27
N ARG A 181 5.86 10.96 12.91
CA ARG A 181 5.86 11.48 14.29
C ARG A 181 6.14 10.44 15.36
N LYS A 182 6.11 9.14 15.01
CA LYS A 182 6.49 8.02 15.89
C LYS A 182 7.96 8.04 16.36
N GLU A 183 8.73 9.05 15.96
CA GLU A 183 10.07 9.36 16.47
C GLU A 183 10.11 9.95 17.89
N ARG A 184 9.00 10.42 18.45
CA ARG A 184 9.00 11.30 19.64
C ARG A 184 8.49 10.70 20.95
N ASP A 185 8.12 9.43 20.96
CA ASP A 185 7.71 8.68 22.17
C ASP A 185 8.71 7.55 22.46
#